data_AF-A0A024U9S5-F1
#
_entry.id   AF-A0A024U9S5-F1
#
_cell.length_a   1.000
_cell.length_b   1.000
_cell.length_c   1.000
_cell.angle_alpha   90.00
_cell.angle_beta   90.00
_cell.angle_gamma   90.00
#
_symmetry.space_group_name_H-M   'P 1'
#
loop_
_entity.id
_entity.type
_entity.pdbx_description
1 polymer ?
#
loop_
_entity_poly.entity_id
_entity_poly.type
_entity_poly.pdbx_seq_one_letter_code
_entity_poly.pdbx_strand_id
1 'polypeptide(L)'
;MLSQGTAACLVAAIAAILIPHLLLYKENDHSLVYHTALPALSPALESGVVLVDSTLVPKYRSDIVAIEAQHFIAPPFLPCLNPPRLLGTITPVTVAMSSTVLPTSVFMMLNGANDGLFFTWNEESPCLHALGHAAALSLGADADWTALGVRLYNQQGRIVQDVADVVASRGILHVLLEFQVWTWPGIAVGHVTIVNDDGQGPEIALTTLSLSPKVLSVNGFFTEVEADAILSQGQPHLHRSLIDDNGVRGISATRTSNTAFLRPSLLTLELQVRTAKLARLPSPSFVERTQLVRYGPGEFYKRHLDTFDNKEILPRAFSAYNYSDFEAWTEWAAAVIDAAQASAAEHGTPTVVPAICHKGQPWYPNASSSEFIHSVLHAFWTFANTTNFFESRFDQAWDDWLAYNLGVNASGLMHVLLESKGHYLPLIVRVWEDRAGNAPALRYTFPKRRPPHGISQWLSQHRTIDLALSFVCY
;
A
#
# COMPACT_ATOMS: atom_id res chain seq x y z
N MET A 1 26.75 -17.34 68.09
CA MET A 1 25.92 -18.54 68.35
C MET A 1 25.78 -19.26 67.02
N LEU A 2 26.52 -20.36 66.87
CA LEU A 2 26.99 -20.98 65.61
C LEU A 2 26.97 -22.50 65.88
N SER A 3 26.79 -23.44 64.94
CA SER A 3 26.86 -23.42 63.48
C SER A 3 26.30 -24.73 62.90
N GLN A 4 25.91 -24.65 61.62
CA GLN A 4 26.03 -25.69 60.59
C GLN A 4 25.17 -26.95 60.69
N GLY A 5 23.99 -26.86 60.07
CA GLY A 5 23.19 -28.02 59.72
C GLY A 5 21.94 -27.73 58.89
N THR A 6 21.95 -26.78 57.94
CA THR A 6 20.80 -26.52 57.01
C THR A 6 21.16 -25.56 55.85
N ALA A 7 22.37 -25.65 55.26
CA ALA A 7 22.79 -24.73 54.19
C ALA A 7 23.33 -25.39 52.90
N ALA A 8 23.19 -26.70 52.73
CA ALA A 8 23.74 -27.41 51.56
C ALA A 8 22.70 -27.97 50.57
N CYS A 9 21.40 -27.96 50.87
CA CYS A 9 20.36 -28.48 49.97
C CYS A 9 19.42 -27.42 49.36
N LEU A 10 19.61 -26.13 49.65
CA LEU A 10 18.75 -25.05 49.10
C LEU A 10 19.45 -24.19 48.03
N VAL A 11 20.76 -24.35 47.82
CA VAL A 11 21.53 -23.58 46.81
C VAL A 11 21.64 -24.34 45.47
N ALA A 12 21.41 -25.66 45.44
CA ALA A 12 21.41 -26.45 44.21
C ALA A 12 20.05 -26.47 43.48
N ALA A 13 18.95 -26.05 44.13
CA ALA A 13 17.61 -26.05 43.52
C ALA A 13 17.19 -24.69 42.92
N ILE A 14 17.93 -23.61 43.21
CA ILE A 14 17.63 -22.26 42.69
C ILE A 14 18.57 -21.91 41.50
N ALA A 15 19.68 -22.61 41.33
CA ALA A 15 20.57 -22.46 40.18
C ALA A 15 20.07 -23.15 38.89
N ALA A 16 19.00 -23.96 38.96
CA ALA A 16 18.42 -24.67 37.80
C ALA A 16 17.16 -23.98 37.21
N ILE A 17 16.72 -22.85 37.75
CA ILE A 17 15.49 -22.14 37.31
C ILE A 17 15.79 -20.71 36.82
N LEU A 18 17.03 -20.23 36.93
CA LEU A 18 17.40 -18.84 36.62
C LEU A 18 18.56 -18.68 35.62
N ILE A 19 18.83 -19.70 34.81
CA ILE A 19 19.76 -19.63 33.68
C ILE A 19 19.08 -20.32 32.49
N PRO A 20 18.19 -19.60 31.77
CA PRO A 20 18.62 -19.13 30.46
C PRO A 20 17.97 -17.79 30.08
N HIS A 21 18.11 -16.76 30.91
CA HIS A 21 17.77 -15.38 30.51
C HIS A 21 18.90 -14.42 30.85
N LEU A 22 20.10 -14.71 30.32
CA LEU A 22 21.15 -13.72 30.11
C LEU A 22 22.16 -14.26 29.10
N LEU A 23 22.13 -13.66 27.91
CA LEU A 23 23.22 -13.53 26.95
C LEU A 23 23.83 -14.82 26.37
N LEU A 24 23.32 -15.22 25.20
CA LEU A 24 24.17 -15.54 24.06
C LEU A 24 23.56 -14.90 22.80
N TYR A 25 23.96 -13.65 22.59
CA TYR A 25 23.91 -13.00 21.28
C TYR A 25 24.88 -13.77 20.39
N LYS A 26 24.35 -14.53 19.44
CA LYS A 26 25.13 -15.11 18.34
C LYS A 26 24.64 -14.45 17.07
N GLU A 27 25.40 -13.46 16.62
CA GLU A 27 25.39 -13.04 15.22
C GLU A 27 25.74 -14.27 14.37
N ASN A 28 24.94 -14.51 13.32
CA ASN A 28 25.17 -15.47 12.24
C ASN A 28 24.83 -16.95 12.49
N ASP A 29 23.56 -17.27 12.74
CA ASP A 29 23.02 -18.60 12.41
C ASP A 29 21.59 -18.49 11.85
N HIS A 30 21.46 -18.61 10.52
CA HIS A 30 20.19 -18.59 9.78
C HIS A 30 19.70 -20.02 9.49
N SER A 31 19.74 -20.91 10.49
CA SER A 31 19.14 -22.24 10.38
C SER A 31 17.74 -22.27 10.99
N LEU A 32 16.72 -22.27 10.12
CA LEU A 32 15.33 -22.56 10.47
C LEU A 32 15.22 -24.06 10.79
N VAL A 33 15.26 -24.41 12.08
CA VAL A 33 14.94 -25.77 12.54
C VAL A 33 13.41 -25.89 12.58
N TYR A 34 12.83 -26.54 11.57
CA TYR A 34 11.43 -26.97 11.60
C TYR A 34 11.29 -28.16 12.56
N HIS A 35 10.82 -27.91 13.77
CA HIS A 35 10.25 -28.97 14.60
C HIS A 35 8.76 -29.12 14.28
N THR A 36 8.44 -30.10 13.44
CA THR A 36 7.07 -30.59 13.22
C THR A 36 6.66 -31.48 14.39
N ALA A 37 6.20 -30.86 15.47
CA ALA A 37 5.34 -31.49 16.45
C ALA A 37 4.29 -30.45 16.86
N LEU A 38 3.09 -30.55 16.30
CA LEU A 38 1.93 -29.79 16.77
C LEU A 38 1.71 -30.16 18.24
N PRO A 39 1.83 -29.23 19.20
CA PRO A 39 1.46 -29.53 20.57
C PRO A 39 -0.03 -29.84 20.62
N ALA A 40 -0.41 -30.81 21.46
CA ALA A 40 -1.81 -31.12 21.73
C ALA A 40 -2.55 -29.82 22.08
N LEU A 41 -3.65 -29.55 21.37
CA LEU A 41 -4.49 -28.36 21.55
C LEU A 41 -4.79 -28.20 23.05
N SER A 42 -4.22 -27.14 23.63
CA SER A 42 -4.55 -26.73 24.99
C SER A 42 -6.05 -26.44 25.07
N PRO A 43 -6.73 -26.72 26.20
CA PRO A 43 -8.13 -26.36 26.37
C PRO A 43 -8.31 -24.85 26.11
N ALA A 44 -9.30 -24.52 25.30
CA ALA A 44 -9.56 -23.17 24.81
C ALA A 44 -9.70 -22.15 25.96
N LEU A 45 -9.09 -20.98 25.77
CA LEU A 45 -9.14 -19.84 26.70
C LEU A 45 -10.58 -19.39 26.99
N GLU A 46 -10.98 -19.44 28.26
CA GLU A 46 -12.16 -18.75 28.77
C GLU A 46 -11.85 -17.26 28.96
N SER A 47 -12.26 -16.44 27.98
CA SER A 47 -13.00 -15.18 28.17
C SER A 47 -13.11 -14.42 26.84
N GLY A 48 -13.72 -15.07 25.86
CA GLY A 48 -14.37 -14.46 24.70
C GLY A 48 -15.88 -14.78 24.66
N VAL A 49 -16.49 -15.01 25.84
CA VAL A 49 -17.79 -15.69 25.95
C VAL A 49 -18.64 -15.07 27.06
N VAL A 50 -19.60 -14.21 26.68
CA VAL A 50 -20.99 -14.22 27.17
C VAL A 50 -21.84 -13.51 26.09
N LEU A 51 -22.86 -14.18 25.56
CA LEU A 51 -23.73 -13.65 24.50
C LEU A 51 -25.19 -13.66 24.94
N VAL A 52 -25.90 -12.60 24.57
CA VAL A 52 -27.36 -12.47 24.66
C VAL A 52 -27.96 -13.04 23.35
N ASP A 53 -28.98 -13.88 23.46
CA ASP A 53 -29.84 -14.43 22.38
C ASP A 53 -29.22 -15.38 21.34
N SER A 54 -29.15 -16.67 21.70
CA SER A 54 -29.05 -17.85 20.79
C SER A 54 -27.84 -17.92 19.84
N THR A 55 -26.78 -18.56 20.36
CA THR A 55 -25.65 -19.25 19.66
C THR A 55 -24.95 -18.53 18.50
N LEU A 56 -24.16 -17.50 18.83
CA LEU A 56 -23.04 -17.10 17.97
C LEU A 56 -21.95 -18.19 18.00
N VAL A 57 -21.47 -18.63 16.84
CA VAL A 57 -20.34 -19.56 16.77
C VAL A 57 -19.07 -18.84 17.29
N PRO A 58 -18.24 -19.47 18.16
CA PRO A 58 -17.00 -18.87 18.60
C PRO A 58 -16.12 -18.42 17.43
N LYS A 59 -15.46 -17.26 17.54
CA LYS A 59 -14.67 -16.65 16.45
C LYS A 59 -13.74 -17.63 15.73
N TYR A 60 -12.98 -18.44 16.47
CA TYR A 60 -12.03 -19.42 15.92
C TYR A 60 -12.65 -20.72 15.39
N ARG A 61 -13.96 -20.89 15.57
CA ARG A 61 -14.76 -21.98 14.96
C ARG A 61 -15.65 -21.48 13.82
N SER A 62 -15.54 -20.20 13.47
CA SER A 62 -16.24 -19.56 12.36
C SER A 62 -15.25 -19.16 11.27
N ASP A 63 -15.74 -18.82 10.08
CA ASP A 63 -14.90 -18.38 8.96
C ASP A 63 -14.37 -16.94 9.11
N ILE A 64 -14.68 -16.26 10.21
CA ILE A 64 -14.22 -14.88 10.47
C ILE A 64 -12.70 -14.77 10.49
N VAL A 65 -12.00 -15.80 10.97
CA VAL A 65 -10.52 -15.85 11.02
C VAL A 65 -9.90 -16.61 9.87
N ALA A 66 -10.71 -17.15 8.95
CA ALA A 66 -10.20 -17.79 7.75
C ALA A 66 -9.43 -16.75 6.93
N ILE A 67 -8.26 -17.15 6.43
CA ILE A 67 -7.42 -16.33 5.56
C ILE A 67 -7.40 -17.01 4.20
N GLU A 68 -7.84 -16.29 3.17
CA GLU A 68 -7.78 -16.73 1.79
C GLU A 68 -6.32 -16.87 1.34
N ALA A 69 -6.05 -17.96 0.63
CA ALA A 69 -4.73 -18.19 0.06
C ALA A 69 -4.45 -17.17 -1.06
N GLN A 70 -3.27 -16.56 -1.02
CA GLN A 70 -2.81 -15.73 -2.13
C GLN A 70 -2.36 -16.60 -3.30
N HIS A 71 -2.74 -16.21 -4.52
CA HIS A 71 -2.46 -16.97 -5.73
C HIS A 71 -1.43 -16.24 -6.59
N PHE A 72 -0.17 -16.66 -6.46
CA PHE A 72 0.93 -16.19 -7.30
C PHE A 72 0.93 -16.90 -8.64
N ILE A 73 1.22 -16.15 -9.70
CA ILE A 73 1.47 -16.75 -11.01
C ILE A 73 2.83 -17.45 -10.91
N ALA A 74 2.84 -18.77 -11.08
CA ALA A 74 4.07 -19.52 -11.02
C ALA A 74 4.97 -19.22 -12.24
N PRO A 75 6.30 -19.12 -12.07
CA PRO A 75 7.20 -19.08 -13.21
C PRO A 75 7.07 -20.37 -14.02
N PRO A 76 7.01 -20.29 -15.36
CA PRO A 76 6.87 -21.48 -16.19
C PRO A 76 8.13 -22.34 -16.07
N PHE A 77 7.95 -23.67 -16.10
CA PHE A 77 9.08 -24.62 -16.09
C PHE A 77 9.94 -24.50 -17.36
N LEU A 78 9.31 -24.16 -18.49
CA LEU A 78 9.98 -23.90 -19.76
C LEU A 78 10.05 -22.39 -20.05
N PRO A 79 11.07 -21.92 -20.78
CA PRO A 79 11.13 -20.54 -21.22
C PRO A 79 9.88 -20.15 -22.01
N CYS A 80 9.42 -18.92 -21.79
CA CYS A 80 8.35 -18.34 -22.58
C CYS A 80 8.79 -18.22 -24.05
N LEU A 81 8.09 -18.90 -24.96
CA LEU A 81 8.41 -18.90 -26.40
C LEU A 81 8.12 -17.53 -27.04
N ASN A 82 7.04 -16.87 -26.61
CA ASN A 82 6.61 -15.58 -27.12
C ASN A 82 6.56 -14.55 -25.98
N PRO A 83 7.72 -13.98 -25.57
CA PRO A 83 7.75 -13.04 -24.47
C PRO A 83 6.90 -11.80 -24.78
N PRO A 84 6.13 -11.30 -23.80
CA PRO A 84 5.28 -10.14 -24.00
C PRO A 84 6.14 -8.91 -24.26
N ARG A 85 5.75 -8.13 -25.27
CA ARG A 85 6.39 -6.88 -25.66
C ARG A 85 5.49 -5.71 -25.33
N LEU A 86 6.10 -4.65 -24.81
CA LEU A 86 5.42 -3.39 -24.56
C LEU A 86 4.88 -2.79 -25.87
N LEU A 87 3.65 -2.29 -25.83
CA LEU A 87 2.97 -1.60 -26.91
C LEU A 87 2.64 -0.17 -26.49
N GLY A 88 3.31 0.80 -27.12
CA GLY A 88 2.99 2.21 -26.95
C GLY A 88 3.47 2.82 -25.62
N THR A 89 2.67 3.75 -25.11
CA THR A 89 3.00 4.60 -23.94
C THR A 89 1.92 4.49 -22.88
N ILE A 90 2.17 5.07 -21.70
CA ILE A 90 1.21 5.08 -20.60
C ILE A 90 -0.11 5.67 -21.08
N THR A 91 -1.18 4.89 -20.91
CA THR A 91 -2.51 5.21 -21.42
C THR A 91 -3.52 5.15 -20.26
N PRO A 92 -4.45 6.11 -20.15
CA PRO A 92 -5.51 6.05 -19.16
C PRO A 92 -6.42 4.83 -19.37
N VAL A 93 -6.82 4.18 -18.28
CA VAL A 93 -7.70 3.01 -18.29
C VAL A 93 -9.04 3.28 -18.98
N THR A 94 -9.51 4.53 -18.95
CA THR A 94 -10.74 4.95 -19.63
C THR A 94 -10.68 4.66 -21.13
N VAL A 95 -9.51 4.75 -21.76
CA VAL A 95 -9.30 4.37 -23.16
C VAL A 95 -9.53 2.87 -23.34
N ALA A 96 -8.84 2.05 -22.54
CA ALA A 96 -8.95 0.59 -22.56
C ALA A 96 -10.37 0.09 -22.21
N MET A 97 -11.13 0.84 -21.41
CA MET A 97 -12.53 0.52 -21.09
C MET A 97 -13.50 0.94 -22.20
N SER A 98 -13.20 2.04 -22.91
CA SER A 98 -14.07 2.57 -23.97
C SER A 98 -14.00 1.78 -25.27
N SER A 99 -12.90 1.06 -25.50
CA SER A 99 -12.66 0.24 -26.69
C SER A 99 -12.40 -1.20 -26.30
N THR A 100 -12.84 -2.16 -27.12
CA THR A 100 -12.46 -3.56 -26.92
C THR A 100 -10.94 -3.73 -27.07
N VAL A 101 -10.27 -4.19 -26.02
CA VAL A 101 -8.85 -4.59 -26.08
C VAL A 101 -8.72 -5.70 -27.12
N LEU A 102 -7.75 -5.57 -28.03
CA LEU A 102 -7.57 -6.54 -29.11
C LEU A 102 -7.19 -7.91 -28.53
N PRO A 103 -7.67 -9.04 -29.09
CA PRO A 103 -7.31 -10.38 -28.62
C PRO A 103 -5.80 -10.68 -28.64
N THR A 104 -5.02 -9.89 -29.38
CA THR A 104 -3.56 -10.00 -29.46
C THR A 104 -2.84 -9.07 -28.48
N SER A 105 -3.58 -8.46 -27.55
CA SER A 105 -3.03 -7.55 -26.55
C SER A 105 -3.71 -7.66 -25.19
N VAL A 106 -3.02 -7.24 -24.14
CA VAL A 106 -3.59 -7.08 -22.80
C VAL A 106 -3.18 -5.71 -22.27
N PHE A 107 -4.12 -5.00 -21.64
CA PHE A 107 -3.88 -3.77 -20.91
C PHE A 107 -3.58 -4.08 -19.45
N MET A 108 -2.42 -3.65 -18.98
CA MET A 108 -1.91 -3.95 -17.65
C MET A 108 -1.77 -2.66 -16.83
N MET A 109 -2.17 -2.70 -15.56
CA MET A 109 -1.98 -1.63 -14.58
C MET A 109 -1.36 -2.15 -13.29
N LEU A 110 -0.85 -1.25 -12.45
CA LEU A 110 -0.56 -1.58 -11.06
C LEU A 110 -1.83 -1.51 -10.22
N ASN A 111 -1.86 -2.26 -9.12
CA ASN A 111 -2.95 -2.26 -8.14
C ASN A 111 -3.42 -0.85 -7.76
N GLY A 112 -4.71 -0.56 -7.97
CA GLY A 112 -5.32 0.74 -7.67
C GLY A 112 -4.94 1.90 -8.60
N ALA A 113 -4.11 1.68 -9.62
CA ALA A 113 -3.76 2.71 -10.61
C ALA A 113 -4.91 2.97 -11.60
N ASN A 114 -4.86 4.12 -12.28
CA ASN A 114 -5.82 4.49 -13.33
C ASN A 114 -5.19 4.55 -14.71
N ASP A 115 -3.88 4.30 -14.80
CA ASP A 115 -3.10 4.38 -16.02
C ASP A 115 -2.30 3.09 -16.17
N GLY A 116 -2.12 2.65 -17.41
CA GLY A 116 -1.55 1.36 -17.73
C GLY A 116 -0.81 1.34 -19.06
N LEU A 117 -0.35 0.16 -19.43
CA LEU A 117 0.40 -0.11 -20.64
C LEU A 117 -0.19 -1.31 -21.36
N PHE A 118 -0.19 -1.27 -22.70
CA PHE A 118 -0.56 -2.43 -23.51
C PHE A 118 0.65 -3.34 -23.70
N PHE A 119 0.42 -4.64 -23.72
CA PHE A 119 1.41 -5.67 -24.02
C PHE A 119 0.89 -6.62 -25.08
N THR A 120 1.78 -7.19 -25.89
CA THR A 120 1.41 -8.28 -26.81
C THR A 120 0.94 -9.50 -26.04
N TRP A 121 -0.08 -10.18 -26.56
CA TRP A 121 -0.69 -11.35 -25.96
C TRP A 121 -0.88 -12.46 -27.00
N ASN A 122 -0.71 -13.70 -26.57
CA ASN A 122 -0.93 -14.90 -27.37
C ASN A 122 -1.58 -15.98 -26.49
N GLU A 123 -2.83 -16.32 -26.79
CA GLU A 123 -3.61 -17.32 -26.05
C GLU A 123 -3.05 -18.75 -26.19
N GLU A 124 -2.40 -19.07 -27.32
CA GLU A 124 -1.84 -20.40 -27.59
C GLU A 124 -0.52 -20.64 -26.83
N SER A 125 0.15 -19.56 -26.44
CA SER A 125 1.42 -19.60 -25.69
C SER A 125 1.38 -18.57 -24.56
N PRO A 126 0.52 -18.79 -23.54
CA PRO A 126 0.22 -17.78 -22.54
C PRO A 126 1.37 -17.66 -21.53
N CYS A 127 2.16 -16.61 -21.65
CA CYS A 127 3.27 -16.35 -20.73
C CYS A 127 2.84 -15.43 -19.57
N LEU A 128 1.79 -15.81 -18.82
CA LEU A 128 1.18 -14.99 -17.77
C LEU A 128 2.19 -14.46 -16.74
N HIS A 129 3.12 -15.31 -16.29
CA HIS A 129 4.16 -14.89 -15.35
C HIS A 129 5.06 -13.80 -15.96
N ALA A 130 5.53 -14.02 -17.20
CA ALA A 130 6.37 -13.06 -17.90
C ALA A 130 5.61 -11.76 -18.19
N LEU A 131 4.31 -11.84 -18.48
CA LEU A 131 3.44 -10.68 -18.69
C LEU A 131 3.29 -9.86 -17.41
N GLY A 132 2.93 -10.49 -16.30
CA GLY A 132 2.82 -9.82 -15.01
C GLY A 132 4.12 -9.16 -14.59
N HIS A 133 5.25 -9.86 -14.74
CA HIS A 133 6.57 -9.36 -14.36
C HIS A 133 7.04 -8.22 -15.27
N ALA A 134 6.89 -8.35 -16.60
CA ALA A 134 7.24 -7.28 -17.55
C ALA A 134 6.36 -6.04 -17.34
N ALA A 135 5.07 -6.23 -17.08
CA ALA A 135 4.15 -5.15 -16.78
C ALA A 135 4.50 -4.44 -15.47
N ALA A 136 4.73 -5.18 -14.39
CA ALA A 136 5.13 -4.62 -13.09
C ALA A 136 6.30 -3.65 -13.27
N LEU A 137 7.40 -4.14 -13.85
CA LEU A 137 8.62 -3.35 -14.04
C LEU A 137 8.39 -2.16 -14.97
N SER A 138 7.71 -2.35 -16.11
CA SER A 138 7.46 -1.27 -17.08
C SER A 138 6.56 -0.16 -16.52
N LEU A 139 5.65 -0.51 -15.60
CA LEU A 139 4.79 0.43 -14.89
C LEU A 139 5.48 1.06 -13.67
N GLY A 140 6.74 0.72 -13.42
CA GLY A 140 7.55 1.29 -12.35
C GLY A 140 7.30 0.67 -10.97
N ALA A 141 6.79 -0.56 -10.92
CA ALA A 141 6.87 -1.36 -9.70
C ALA A 141 8.33 -1.63 -9.34
N ASP A 142 8.58 -1.68 -8.03
CA ASP A 142 9.89 -1.99 -7.49
C ASP A 142 10.32 -3.42 -7.81
N ALA A 143 11.53 -3.57 -8.34
CA ALA A 143 12.03 -4.84 -8.83
C ALA A 143 12.19 -5.91 -7.73
N ASP A 144 12.62 -5.51 -6.53
CA ASP A 144 12.79 -6.44 -5.39
C ASP A 144 11.43 -6.97 -4.90
N TRP A 145 10.38 -6.13 -4.89
CA TRP A 145 9.02 -6.57 -4.58
C TRP A 145 8.45 -7.45 -5.69
N THR A 146 8.76 -7.14 -6.95
CA THR A 146 8.34 -7.92 -8.12
C THR A 146 8.97 -9.31 -8.11
N ALA A 147 10.24 -9.42 -7.70
CA ALA A 147 10.98 -10.67 -7.61
C ALA A 147 10.42 -11.66 -6.57
N LEU A 148 9.67 -11.18 -5.57
CA LEU A 148 8.98 -12.06 -4.62
C LEU A 148 7.77 -12.76 -5.24
N GLY A 149 7.22 -12.20 -6.31
CA GLY A 149 6.11 -12.80 -7.06
C GLY A 149 5.08 -11.76 -7.49
N VAL A 150 4.39 -12.09 -8.58
CA VAL A 150 3.28 -11.30 -9.12
C VAL A 150 1.98 -12.08 -9.06
N ARG A 151 0.89 -11.36 -8.79
CA ARG A 151 -0.49 -11.83 -8.86
C ARG A 151 -1.24 -10.98 -9.86
N LEU A 152 -2.17 -11.59 -10.58
CA LEU A 152 -2.98 -10.90 -11.57
C LEU A 152 -4.43 -10.87 -11.13
N TYR A 153 -5.08 -9.72 -11.30
CA TYR A 153 -6.46 -9.50 -10.93
C TYR A 153 -7.21 -8.76 -12.04
N ASN A 154 -8.50 -9.02 -12.18
CA ASN A 154 -9.35 -8.26 -13.10
C ASN A 154 -9.90 -6.98 -12.43
N GLN A 155 -10.69 -6.20 -13.18
CA GLN A 155 -11.30 -4.95 -12.70
C GLN A 155 -12.24 -5.10 -11.50
N GLN A 156 -12.68 -6.31 -11.16
CA GLN A 156 -13.56 -6.61 -10.02
C GLN A 156 -12.79 -7.08 -8.78
N GLY A 157 -11.45 -7.05 -8.84
CA GLY A 157 -10.59 -7.57 -7.78
C GLY A 157 -10.66 -9.08 -7.64
N ARG A 158 -10.96 -9.82 -8.73
CA ARG A 158 -10.91 -11.28 -8.77
C ARG A 158 -9.61 -11.76 -9.39
N ILE A 159 -9.11 -12.89 -8.89
CA ILE A 159 -7.85 -13.49 -9.33
C ILE A 159 -7.96 -13.91 -10.80
N VAL A 160 -6.87 -13.75 -11.54
CA VAL A 160 -6.67 -14.19 -12.92
C VAL A 160 -5.53 -15.20 -12.92
N GLN A 161 -5.82 -16.47 -13.19
CA GLN A 161 -4.87 -17.58 -13.10
C GLN A 161 -4.51 -18.16 -14.48
N ASP A 162 -5.44 -18.07 -15.43
CA ASP A 162 -5.29 -18.71 -16.73
C ASP A 162 -5.83 -17.84 -17.89
N VAL A 163 -5.80 -18.40 -19.10
CA VAL A 163 -6.27 -17.73 -20.31
C VAL A 163 -7.77 -17.43 -20.25
N ALA A 164 -8.57 -18.32 -19.69
CA ALA A 164 -10.02 -18.12 -19.61
C ALA A 164 -10.34 -16.90 -18.74
N ASP A 165 -9.61 -16.71 -17.64
CA ASP A 165 -9.72 -15.52 -16.79
C ASP A 165 -9.31 -14.23 -17.53
N VAL A 166 -8.25 -14.28 -18.34
CA VAL A 166 -7.83 -13.13 -19.17
C VAL A 166 -8.94 -12.75 -20.16
N VAL A 167 -9.52 -13.73 -20.85
CA VAL A 167 -10.63 -13.49 -21.79
C VAL A 167 -11.84 -12.94 -21.05
N ALA A 168 -12.21 -13.52 -19.89
CA ALA A 168 -13.32 -13.05 -19.06
C ALA A 168 -13.11 -11.61 -18.55
N SER A 169 -11.86 -11.21 -18.31
CA SER A 169 -11.48 -9.85 -17.92
C SER A 169 -11.51 -8.84 -19.08
N ARG A 170 -11.78 -9.28 -20.31
CA ARG A 170 -11.68 -8.49 -21.54
C ARG A 170 -10.28 -7.91 -21.76
N GLY A 171 -9.25 -8.61 -21.32
CA GLY A 171 -7.86 -8.21 -21.47
C GLY A 171 -7.46 -6.97 -20.64
N ILE A 172 -8.16 -6.64 -19.55
CA ILE A 172 -7.81 -5.53 -18.65
C ILE A 172 -7.45 -6.09 -17.27
N LEU A 173 -6.15 -6.04 -16.94
CA LEU A 173 -5.58 -6.71 -15.77
C LEU A 173 -4.82 -5.74 -14.86
N HIS A 174 -4.76 -6.10 -13.58
CA HIS A 174 -4.00 -5.43 -12.53
C HIS A 174 -2.91 -6.36 -12.01
N VAL A 175 -1.71 -5.82 -11.83
CA VAL A 175 -0.60 -6.49 -11.15
C VAL A 175 -0.65 -6.13 -9.67
N LEU A 176 -0.72 -7.17 -8.83
CA LEU A 176 -0.58 -7.08 -7.38
C LEU A 176 0.71 -7.80 -6.96
N LEU A 177 1.53 -7.12 -6.18
CA LEU A 177 2.77 -7.68 -5.64
C LEU A 177 2.53 -8.38 -4.29
N GLU A 178 3.54 -9.10 -3.81
CA GLU A 178 3.55 -9.69 -2.47
C GLU A 178 3.18 -8.64 -1.39
N PHE A 179 2.41 -9.08 -0.38
CA PHE A 179 1.84 -8.27 0.70
C PHE A 179 0.93 -7.09 0.29
N GLN A 180 0.58 -6.91 -0.99
CA GLN A 180 -0.47 -5.94 -1.37
C GLN A 180 -1.87 -6.49 -1.11
N VAL A 181 -2.77 -5.65 -0.62
CA VAL A 181 -4.21 -5.91 -0.66
C VAL A 181 -4.80 -5.21 -1.88
N TRP A 182 -5.87 -5.76 -2.44
CA TRP A 182 -6.56 -5.14 -3.57
C TRP A 182 -6.97 -3.70 -3.23
N THR A 183 -6.76 -2.80 -4.18
CA THR A 183 -7.23 -1.43 -4.12
C THR A 183 -8.03 -1.15 -5.37
N TRP A 184 -9.29 -0.75 -5.20
CA TRP A 184 -10.14 -0.35 -6.30
C TRP A 184 -9.50 0.80 -7.11
N PRO A 185 -9.42 0.72 -8.44
CA PRO A 185 -9.01 1.85 -9.25
C PRO A 185 -10.05 2.97 -9.14
N GLY A 186 -9.59 4.22 -9.22
CA GLY A 186 -10.50 5.38 -9.16
C GLY A 186 -11.10 5.71 -10.52
N ILE A 187 -10.40 5.34 -11.61
CA ILE A 187 -10.74 5.53 -13.02
C ILE A 187 -10.90 7.01 -13.39
N ALA A 188 -11.96 7.68 -12.92
CA ALA A 188 -12.20 9.11 -13.04
C ALA A 188 -13.17 9.56 -11.95
N VAL A 189 -13.13 10.83 -11.55
CA VAL A 189 -14.15 11.41 -10.65
C VAL A 189 -15.53 11.26 -11.29
N GLY A 190 -16.51 10.78 -10.53
CA GLY A 190 -17.86 10.46 -10.99
C GLY A 190 -18.00 9.08 -11.65
N HIS A 191 -16.91 8.31 -11.84
CA HIS A 191 -17.01 6.95 -12.34
C HIS A 191 -17.74 6.05 -11.33
N VAL A 192 -18.63 5.19 -11.82
CA VAL A 192 -19.39 4.23 -11.02
C VAL A 192 -18.98 2.80 -11.37
N THR A 193 -18.51 2.06 -10.38
CA THR A 193 -18.25 0.62 -10.47
C THR A 193 -19.34 -0.13 -9.70
N ILE A 194 -20.05 -1.02 -10.39
CA ILE A 194 -20.97 -1.97 -9.75
C ILE A 194 -20.16 -3.18 -9.29
N VAL A 195 -20.28 -3.51 -8.01
CA VAL A 195 -19.54 -4.62 -7.40
C VAL A 195 -20.33 -5.91 -7.58
N ASN A 196 -19.74 -6.85 -8.32
CA ASN A 196 -20.33 -8.16 -8.54
C ASN A 196 -19.87 -9.12 -7.43
N ASP A 197 -20.75 -9.42 -6.46
CA ASP A 197 -20.51 -10.38 -5.37
C ASP A 197 -21.33 -11.67 -5.54
N ASP A 198 -21.26 -12.27 -6.73
CA ASP A 198 -21.87 -13.56 -7.09
C ASP A 198 -23.36 -13.69 -6.76
N GLY A 199 -24.08 -12.56 -6.76
CA GLY A 199 -25.52 -12.48 -6.50
C GLY A 199 -25.94 -12.65 -5.04
N GLN A 200 -24.99 -12.68 -4.09
CA GLN A 200 -25.30 -12.77 -2.66
C GLN A 200 -25.28 -11.39 -1.99
N GLY A 201 -26.42 -10.68 -2.07
CA GLY A 201 -26.62 -9.41 -1.36
C GLY A 201 -27.23 -8.31 -2.23
N PRO A 202 -27.51 -7.14 -1.65
CA PRO A 202 -27.91 -5.97 -2.41
C PRO A 202 -26.79 -5.53 -3.37
N GLU A 203 -27.17 -4.94 -4.49
CA GLU A 203 -26.21 -4.35 -5.43
C GLU A 203 -25.46 -3.19 -4.75
N ILE A 204 -24.13 -3.27 -4.75
CA ILE A 204 -23.26 -2.23 -4.20
C ILE A 204 -22.67 -1.42 -5.36
N ALA A 205 -22.80 -0.10 -5.29
CA ALA A 205 -22.22 0.82 -6.26
C ALA A 205 -21.13 1.68 -5.61
N LEU A 206 -19.93 1.65 -6.19
CA LEU A 206 -18.80 2.48 -5.81
C LEU A 206 -18.71 3.69 -6.74
N THR A 207 -18.85 4.91 -6.22
CA THR A 207 -18.68 6.14 -7.00
C THR A 207 -17.41 6.88 -6.61
N THR A 208 -16.54 7.17 -7.56
CA THR A 208 -15.31 7.91 -7.30
C THR A 208 -15.58 9.38 -6.99
N LEU A 209 -15.26 9.80 -5.78
CA LEU A 209 -15.37 11.20 -5.33
C LEU A 209 -14.05 11.96 -5.50
N SER A 210 -12.90 11.29 -5.31
CA SER A 210 -11.58 11.88 -5.47
C SER A 210 -10.54 10.83 -5.88
N LEU A 211 -9.48 11.26 -6.55
CA LEU A 211 -8.34 10.42 -6.96
C LEU A 211 -7.09 10.62 -6.08
N SER A 212 -6.97 11.76 -5.39
CA SER A 212 -5.87 12.06 -4.47
C SER A 212 -6.38 12.92 -3.28
N PRO A 213 -6.64 12.32 -2.10
CA PRO A 213 -6.63 10.88 -1.85
C PRO A 213 -7.73 10.16 -2.64
N LYS A 214 -7.58 8.85 -2.84
CA LYS A 214 -8.62 8.05 -3.48
C LYS A 214 -9.80 7.90 -2.53
N VAL A 215 -10.96 8.40 -2.92
CA VAL A 215 -12.20 8.34 -2.12
C VAL A 215 -13.32 7.78 -2.97
N LEU A 216 -13.96 6.72 -2.47
CA LEU A 216 -15.10 6.05 -3.10
C LEU A 216 -16.32 6.17 -2.18
N SER A 217 -17.42 6.70 -2.71
CA SER A 217 -18.72 6.60 -2.06
C SER A 217 -19.28 5.20 -2.27
N VAL A 218 -19.79 4.58 -1.21
CA VAL A 218 -20.40 3.24 -1.26
C VAL A 218 -21.91 3.37 -1.09
N ASN A 219 -22.67 3.03 -2.12
CA ASN A 219 -24.13 2.92 -2.06
C ASN A 219 -24.56 1.46 -1.93
N GLY A 220 -25.61 1.18 -1.17
CA GLY A 220 -26.19 -0.16 -1.00
C GLY A 220 -25.45 -1.08 0.00
N PHE A 221 -24.55 -0.55 0.83
CA PHE A 221 -23.76 -1.39 1.75
C PHE A 221 -24.57 -2.01 2.88
N PHE A 222 -25.55 -1.29 3.42
CA PHE A 222 -26.47 -1.74 4.45
C PHE A 222 -27.85 -1.16 4.20
N THR A 223 -28.87 -1.85 4.70
CA THR A 223 -30.27 -1.45 4.63
C THR A 223 -30.65 -0.57 5.81
N GLU A 224 -31.77 0.14 5.71
CA GLU A 224 -32.34 0.93 6.82
C GLU A 224 -32.59 0.06 8.06
N VAL A 225 -33.06 -1.18 7.87
CA VAL A 225 -33.26 -2.15 8.97
C VAL A 225 -31.94 -2.47 9.68
N GLU A 226 -30.85 -2.67 8.94
CA GLU A 226 -29.53 -2.87 9.53
C GLU A 226 -29.02 -1.61 10.23
N ALA A 227 -29.31 -0.42 9.69
CA ALA A 227 -28.98 0.87 10.31
C ALA A 227 -29.64 1.00 11.68
N ASP A 228 -30.95 0.75 11.76
CA ASP A 228 -31.73 0.77 12.99
C ASP A 228 -31.22 -0.26 13.99
N ALA A 229 -30.82 -1.45 13.52
CA ALA A 229 -30.25 -2.47 14.38
C ALA A 229 -28.87 -2.06 14.95
N ILE A 230 -28.02 -1.41 14.15
CA ILE A 230 -26.74 -0.83 14.62
C ILE A 230 -26.99 0.23 15.68
N LEU A 231 -27.95 1.14 15.44
CA LEU A 231 -28.32 2.19 16.38
C LEU A 231 -28.86 1.60 17.69
N SER A 232 -29.78 0.64 17.61
CA SER A 232 -30.37 -0.04 18.76
C SER A 232 -29.32 -0.75 19.64
N GLN A 233 -28.36 -1.46 19.02
CA GLN A 233 -27.28 -2.13 19.74
C GLN A 233 -26.23 -1.17 20.30
N GLY A 234 -25.96 -0.05 19.63
CA GLY A 234 -24.87 0.87 19.97
C GLY A 234 -25.26 2.00 20.92
N GLN A 235 -26.47 2.57 20.78
CA GLN A 235 -26.90 3.76 21.54
C GLN A 235 -26.78 3.63 23.07
N PRO A 236 -27.16 2.51 23.71
CA PRO A 236 -27.04 2.34 25.16
C PRO A 236 -25.60 2.38 25.69
N HIS A 237 -24.61 2.26 24.81
CA HIS A 237 -23.19 2.14 25.14
C HIS A 237 -22.37 3.37 24.70
N LEU A 238 -23.02 4.44 24.23
CA LEU A 238 -22.35 5.66 23.80
C LEU A 238 -21.74 6.40 25.01
N HIS A 239 -20.43 6.59 24.97
CA HIS A 239 -19.70 7.40 25.94
C HIS A 239 -18.89 8.48 25.23
N ARG A 240 -18.38 9.47 25.98
CA ARG A 240 -17.55 10.53 25.42
C ARG A 240 -16.36 9.91 24.69
N SER A 241 -16.15 10.30 23.42
CA SER A 241 -15.00 9.85 22.65
C SER A 241 -13.71 10.28 23.34
N LEU A 242 -12.79 9.33 23.48
CA LEU A 242 -11.44 9.56 23.96
C LEU A 242 -10.49 9.47 22.77
N ILE A 243 -9.45 10.29 22.78
CA ILE A 243 -8.31 10.12 21.87
C ILE A 243 -7.08 9.73 22.69
N ASP A 244 -6.14 9.06 22.03
CA ASP A 244 -4.80 8.86 22.55
C ASP A 244 -3.94 10.06 22.14
N ASP A 245 -3.54 10.88 23.10
CA ASP A 245 -2.58 11.95 22.89
C ASP A 245 -1.28 11.57 23.62
N ASN A 246 -0.24 11.20 22.85
CA ASN A 246 1.07 10.80 23.34
C ASN A 246 1.06 9.68 24.42
N GLY A 247 0.18 8.68 24.26
CA GLY A 247 0.06 7.55 25.17
C GLY A 247 -0.91 7.76 26.32
N VAL A 248 -1.57 8.93 26.39
CA VAL A 248 -2.59 9.23 27.41
C VAL A 248 -3.96 9.29 26.75
N ARG A 249 -4.85 8.38 27.16
CA ARG A 249 -6.27 8.43 26.74
C ARG A 249 -7.01 9.49 27.53
N GLY A 250 -7.57 10.47 26.84
CA GLY A 250 -8.28 11.57 27.48
C GLY A 250 -9.44 12.14 26.66
N ILE A 251 -10.29 12.90 27.34
CA ILE A 251 -11.30 13.74 26.68
C ILE A 251 -10.54 14.84 25.95
N SER A 252 -10.86 15.03 24.67
CA SER A 252 -10.18 16.03 23.84
C SER A 252 -11.13 17.08 23.29
N ALA A 253 -10.57 18.26 23.03
CA ALA A 253 -11.21 19.35 22.29
C ALA A 253 -11.13 19.15 20.75
N THR A 254 -10.44 18.11 20.27
CA THR A 254 -10.31 17.79 18.84
C THR A 254 -11.37 16.80 18.35
N ARG A 255 -11.77 15.84 19.20
CA ARG A 255 -12.86 14.88 18.96
C ARG A 255 -13.92 15.06 20.03
N THR A 256 -15.04 15.67 19.65
CA THR A 256 -16.10 16.00 20.61
C THR A 256 -17.35 15.15 20.43
N SER A 257 -17.28 14.00 19.79
CA SER A 257 -18.40 13.06 19.62
C SER A 257 -18.57 12.12 20.81
N ASN A 258 -19.67 11.38 20.80
CA ASN A 258 -19.84 10.17 21.59
C ASN A 258 -19.61 8.93 20.72
N THR A 259 -19.02 7.86 21.28
CA THR A 259 -18.73 6.64 20.54
C THR A 259 -18.96 5.38 21.37
N ALA A 260 -19.26 4.29 20.68
CA ALA A 260 -19.35 2.94 21.21
C ALA A 260 -18.81 1.96 20.17
N PHE A 261 -17.98 1.01 20.60
CA PHE A 261 -17.73 -0.19 19.79
C PHE A 261 -18.86 -1.18 20.03
N LEU A 262 -19.51 -1.63 18.96
CA LEU A 262 -20.56 -2.64 19.08
C LEU A 262 -19.95 -3.95 19.58
N ARG A 263 -20.72 -4.66 20.43
CA ARG A 263 -20.36 -6.00 20.88
C ARG A 263 -20.53 -7.00 19.74
N PRO A 264 -19.75 -8.09 19.71
CA PRO A 264 -19.94 -9.15 18.72
C PRO A 264 -21.39 -9.69 18.75
N SER A 265 -22.04 -9.62 17.59
CA SER A 265 -23.38 -10.13 17.28
C SER A 265 -23.40 -10.61 15.83
N LEU A 266 -24.43 -11.37 15.43
CA LEU A 266 -24.58 -11.84 14.03
C LEU A 266 -24.48 -10.66 13.03
N LEU A 267 -25.18 -9.56 13.33
CA LEU A 267 -25.12 -8.31 12.56
C LEU A 267 -23.69 -7.80 12.38
N THR A 268 -22.92 -7.66 13.46
CA THR A 268 -21.54 -7.14 13.37
C THR A 268 -20.59 -8.08 12.62
N LEU A 269 -20.82 -9.40 12.71
CA LEU A 269 -20.04 -10.39 11.96
C LEU A 269 -20.37 -10.35 10.47
N GLU A 270 -21.65 -10.22 10.11
CA GLU A 270 -22.10 -10.08 8.73
C GLU A 270 -21.55 -8.79 8.10
N LEU A 271 -21.57 -7.67 8.83
CA LEU A 271 -20.95 -6.41 8.41
C LEU A 271 -19.43 -6.56 8.20
N GLN A 272 -18.74 -7.28 9.09
CA GLN A 272 -17.32 -7.57 8.97
C GLN A 272 -17.00 -8.42 7.73
N VAL A 273 -17.78 -9.47 7.46
CA VAL A 273 -17.63 -10.29 6.25
C VAL A 273 -17.92 -9.47 5.00
N ARG A 274 -19.01 -8.70 4.98
CA ARG A 274 -19.38 -7.84 3.84
C ARG A 274 -18.32 -6.78 3.56
N THR A 275 -17.77 -6.18 4.61
CA THR A 275 -16.67 -5.21 4.51
C THR A 275 -15.44 -5.85 3.88
N ALA A 276 -15.02 -7.02 4.35
CA ALA A 276 -13.87 -7.72 3.79
C ALA A 276 -14.09 -8.14 2.34
N LYS A 277 -15.30 -8.58 1.97
CA LYS A 277 -15.65 -8.90 0.58
C LYS A 277 -15.58 -7.68 -0.33
N LEU A 278 -16.17 -6.55 0.07
CA LEU A 278 -16.15 -5.30 -0.68
C LEU A 278 -14.73 -4.77 -0.86
N ALA A 279 -13.94 -4.81 0.20
CA ALA A 279 -12.55 -4.38 0.21
C ALA A 279 -11.59 -5.42 -0.40
N ARG A 280 -12.08 -6.62 -0.75
CA ARG A 280 -11.29 -7.78 -1.21
C ARG A 280 -10.13 -8.09 -0.25
N LEU A 281 -10.40 -8.01 1.05
CA LEU A 281 -9.45 -8.36 2.09
C LEU A 281 -9.32 -9.89 2.20
N PRO A 282 -8.12 -10.44 2.46
CA PRO A 282 -7.91 -11.88 2.61
C PRO A 282 -8.68 -12.52 3.76
N SER A 283 -9.16 -11.73 4.73
CA SER A 283 -9.86 -12.24 5.90
C SER A 283 -10.82 -11.19 6.47
N PRO A 284 -12.03 -11.59 6.90
CA PRO A 284 -12.90 -10.73 7.70
C PRO A 284 -12.20 -10.21 8.97
N SER A 285 -11.29 -11.00 9.55
CA SER A 285 -10.55 -10.62 10.77
C SER A 285 -9.67 -9.38 10.64
N PHE A 286 -9.40 -8.90 9.41
CA PHE A 286 -8.65 -7.66 9.16
C PHE A 286 -9.50 -6.40 9.32
N VAL A 287 -10.82 -6.55 9.38
CA VAL A 287 -11.74 -5.45 9.64
C VAL A 287 -11.84 -5.25 11.16
N GLU A 288 -11.68 -4.01 11.61
CA GLU A 288 -11.90 -3.67 13.02
C GLU A 288 -13.38 -3.81 13.42
N ARG A 289 -13.65 -3.75 14.72
CA ARG A 289 -15.02 -3.79 15.23
C ARG A 289 -15.79 -2.56 14.77
N THR A 290 -17.06 -2.75 14.42
CA THR A 290 -17.97 -1.64 14.09
C THR A 290 -18.02 -0.61 15.21
N GLN A 291 -17.60 0.62 14.89
CA GLN A 291 -17.64 1.75 15.80
C GLN A 291 -18.83 2.64 15.43
N LEU A 292 -19.79 2.77 16.35
CA LEU A 292 -20.82 3.79 16.26
C LEU A 292 -20.26 5.11 16.79
N VAL A 293 -20.45 6.19 16.03
CA VAL A 293 -20.09 7.55 16.42
C VAL A 293 -21.32 8.43 16.26
N ARG A 294 -21.64 9.20 17.29
CA ARG A 294 -22.74 10.17 17.29
C ARG A 294 -22.19 11.57 17.50
N TYR A 295 -22.61 12.50 16.65
CA TYR A 295 -22.38 13.93 16.80
C TYR A 295 -23.70 14.62 17.15
N GLY A 296 -23.76 15.25 18.32
CA GLY A 296 -24.82 16.18 18.69
C GLY A 296 -24.63 17.56 18.07
N PRO A 297 -25.59 18.49 18.28
CA PRO A 297 -25.47 19.86 17.82
C PRO A 297 -24.18 20.52 18.31
N GLY A 298 -23.38 21.03 17.38
CA GLY A 298 -22.10 21.69 17.67
C GLY A 298 -20.92 20.75 17.97
N GLU A 299 -21.13 19.42 17.98
CA GLU A 299 -20.04 18.46 18.10
C GLU A 299 -19.35 18.23 16.75
N PHE A 300 -18.03 18.04 16.77
CA PHE A 300 -17.20 17.89 15.58
C PHE A 300 -16.04 16.93 15.83
N TYR A 301 -15.38 16.56 14.74
CA TYR A 301 -14.06 15.96 14.78
C TYR A 301 -13.16 16.78 13.85
N LYS A 302 -12.09 17.36 14.40
CA LYS A 302 -11.09 18.08 13.59
C LYS A 302 -10.42 17.14 12.61
N ARG A 303 -9.90 17.72 11.52
CA ARG A 303 -9.07 17.02 10.52
C ARG A 303 -7.97 16.22 11.22
N HIS A 304 -7.86 14.95 10.88
CA HIS A 304 -6.83 14.02 11.35
C HIS A 304 -6.57 12.98 10.25
N LEU A 305 -5.51 12.20 10.43
CA LEU A 305 -5.27 10.97 9.68
C LEU A 305 -5.72 9.80 10.56
N ASP A 306 -6.32 8.79 9.94
CA ASP A 306 -6.67 7.54 10.63
C ASP A 306 -5.43 6.65 10.86
N THR A 307 -4.34 6.94 10.12
CA THR A 307 -3.04 6.30 10.28
C THR A 307 -2.27 6.81 11.50
N PHE A 308 -1.40 5.95 12.06
CA PHE A 308 -0.62 6.27 13.25
C PHE A 308 0.71 6.97 12.91
N ASP A 309 0.77 8.31 13.03
CA ASP A 309 2.01 9.07 12.81
C ASP A 309 2.95 9.07 14.04
N ASN A 310 2.39 8.84 15.23
CA ASN A 310 3.13 8.93 16.50
C ASN A 310 3.86 7.64 16.89
N LYS A 311 3.62 6.53 16.17
CA LYS A 311 4.29 5.26 16.43
C LYS A 311 5.50 5.15 15.50
N GLU A 312 6.70 5.12 16.08
CA GLU A 312 7.91 4.76 15.33
C GLU A 312 7.93 3.25 15.09
N ILE A 313 7.08 2.78 14.16
CA ILE A 313 6.96 1.35 13.86
C ILE A 313 8.09 0.87 12.92
N LEU A 314 8.66 1.79 12.12
CA LEU A 314 9.93 1.60 11.43
C LEU A 314 10.96 2.58 11.99
N PRO A 315 12.22 2.17 12.20
CA PRO A 315 13.30 3.12 12.45
C PRO A 315 13.33 4.17 11.34
N ARG A 316 13.46 5.46 11.67
CA ARG A 316 13.51 6.55 10.66
C ARG A 316 14.52 6.30 9.53
N ALA A 317 15.60 5.56 9.82
CA ALA A 317 16.63 5.18 8.86
C ALA A 317 16.15 4.21 7.74
N PHE A 318 15.00 3.55 7.89
CA PHE A 318 14.52 2.55 6.92
C PHE A 318 14.09 3.17 5.58
N SER A 319 13.62 4.41 5.59
CA SER A 319 13.18 5.16 4.39
C SER A 319 13.97 6.45 4.16
N ALA A 320 15.11 6.61 4.85
CA ALA A 320 15.96 7.80 4.74
C ALA A 320 16.90 7.68 3.54
N TYR A 321 16.45 8.17 2.38
CA TYR A 321 17.35 8.43 1.27
C TYR A 321 18.22 9.65 1.55
N ASN A 322 19.43 9.66 1.02
CA ASN A 322 20.39 10.74 1.24
C ASN A 322 20.93 11.28 -0.09
N TYR A 323 21.90 12.19 -0.01
CA TYR A 323 22.50 12.79 -1.20
C TYR A 323 23.19 11.76 -2.10
N SER A 324 23.83 10.72 -1.54
CA SER A 324 24.46 9.66 -2.36
C SER A 324 23.43 8.84 -3.14
N ASP A 325 22.22 8.66 -2.61
CA ASP A 325 21.13 8.01 -3.35
C ASP A 325 20.68 8.88 -4.55
N PHE A 326 20.68 10.22 -4.38
CA PHE A 326 20.41 11.16 -5.47
C PHE A 326 21.53 11.16 -6.52
N GLU A 327 22.79 11.15 -6.11
CA GLU A 327 23.93 11.04 -7.03
C GLU A 327 23.84 9.76 -7.87
N ALA A 328 23.67 8.61 -7.23
CA ALA A 328 23.55 7.31 -7.90
C ALA A 328 22.38 7.29 -8.90
N TRP A 329 21.24 7.88 -8.53
CA TRP A 329 20.12 8.04 -9.46
C TRP A 329 20.48 8.93 -10.66
N THR A 330 21.10 10.09 -10.45
CA THR A 330 21.46 10.98 -11.56
C THR A 330 22.46 10.35 -12.52
N GLU A 331 23.46 9.64 -12.00
CA GLU A 331 24.44 8.92 -12.81
C GLU A 331 23.79 7.82 -13.64
N TRP A 332 22.91 7.03 -13.03
CA TRP A 332 22.13 6.01 -13.73
C TRP A 332 21.26 6.62 -14.82
N ALA A 333 20.49 7.67 -14.50
CA ALA A 333 19.55 8.28 -15.44
C ALA A 333 20.28 8.91 -16.63
N ALA A 334 21.40 9.59 -16.39
CA ALA A 334 22.27 10.13 -17.44
C ALA A 334 22.80 9.02 -18.37
N ALA A 335 23.27 7.90 -17.80
CA ALA A 335 23.76 6.76 -18.58
C ALA A 335 22.67 6.12 -19.45
N VAL A 336 21.45 5.98 -18.93
CA VAL A 336 20.31 5.45 -19.70
C VAL A 336 19.95 6.38 -20.86
N ILE A 337 19.94 7.70 -20.63
CA ILE A 337 19.67 8.69 -21.68
C ILE A 337 20.74 8.64 -22.76
N ASP A 338 22.02 8.67 -22.38
CA ASP A 338 23.15 8.65 -23.31
C ASP A 338 23.12 7.36 -24.17
N ALA A 339 22.83 6.21 -23.56
CA ALA A 339 22.70 4.94 -24.27
C ALA A 339 21.50 4.92 -25.25
N ALA A 340 20.35 5.46 -24.84
CA ALA A 340 19.18 5.57 -25.69
C ALA A 340 19.42 6.50 -26.89
N GLN A 341 20.13 7.60 -26.69
CA GLN A 341 20.52 8.52 -27.77
C GLN A 341 21.51 7.88 -28.74
N ALA A 342 22.52 7.16 -28.24
CA ALA A 342 23.47 6.44 -29.08
C ALA A 342 22.78 5.37 -29.94
N SER A 343 21.90 4.57 -29.34
CA SER A 343 21.11 3.55 -30.05
C SER A 343 20.21 4.16 -31.12
N ALA A 344 19.54 5.28 -30.83
CA ALA A 344 18.68 5.98 -31.77
C ALA A 344 19.47 6.51 -32.98
N ALA A 345 20.66 7.07 -32.74
CA ALA A 345 21.55 7.55 -33.79
C ALA A 345 22.07 6.42 -34.69
N GLU A 346 22.42 5.27 -34.11
CA GLU A 346 22.89 4.10 -34.86
C GLU A 346 21.80 3.49 -35.76
N HIS A 347 20.55 3.45 -35.27
CA HIS A 347 19.44 2.78 -35.96
C HIS A 347 18.56 3.74 -36.79
N GLY A 348 18.86 5.04 -36.80
CA GLY A 348 18.07 6.06 -37.49
C GLY A 348 16.64 6.19 -36.94
N THR A 349 16.42 5.86 -35.68
CA THR A 349 15.10 5.91 -35.03
C THR A 349 14.98 7.16 -34.16
N PRO A 350 13.76 7.69 -33.94
CA PRO A 350 13.55 8.79 -33.01
C PRO A 350 13.86 8.33 -31.57
N THR A 351 14.51 9.20 -30.79
CA THR A 351 14.74 8.93 -29.36
C THR A 351 13.43 9.02 -28.59
N VAL A 352 13.23 8.09 -27.65
CA VAL A 352 12.07 8.05 -26.75
C VAL A 352 12.21 9.12 -25.64
N VAL A 353 13.41 9.66 -25.42
CA VAL A 353 13.69 10.64 -24.37
C VAL A 353 13.49 12.08 -24.89
N PRO A 354 12.68 12.91 -24.22
CA PRO A 354 12.47 14.31 -24.61
C PRO A 354 13.77 15.10 -24.74
N ALA A 355 13.83 16.00 -25.73
CA ALA A 355 15.02 16.82 -26.02
C ALA A 355 15.50 17.64 -24.81
N ILE A 356 14.59 18.08 -23.94
CA ILE A 356 14.93 18.82 -22.72
C ILE A 356 15.83 18.03 -21.77
N CYS A 357 15.81 16.70 -21.83
CA CYS A 357 16.63 15.83 -20.98
C CYS A 357 17.96 15.45 -21.64
N HIS A 358 18.30 15.97 -22.82
CA HIS A 358 19.55 15.63 -23.52
C HIS A 358 20.75 16.36 -22.91
N LYS A 359 21.94 15.78 -23.05
CA LYS A 359 23.17 16.35 -22.49
C LYS A 359 23.36 17.81 -22.87
N GLY A 360 23.63 18.65 -21.87
CA GLY A 360 23.78 20.10 -22.02
C GLY A 360 22.47 20.89 -21.91
N GLN A 361 21.33 20.23 -21.70
CA GLN A 361 20.06 20.88 -21.40
C GLN A 361 19.79 20.92 -19.88
N PRO A 362 18.92 21.83 -19.40
CA PRO A 362 18.67 22.02 -17.96
C PRO A 362 18.11 20.80 -17.23
N TRP A 363 17.47 19.87 -17.95
CA TRP A 363 16.85 18.67 -17.37
C TRP A 363 17.70 17.40 -17.51
N TYR A 364 18.91 17.50 -18.05
CA TYR A 364 19.85 16.37 -18.06
C TYR A 364 20.32 16.05 -16.63
N PRO A 365 20.17 14.79 -16.16
CA PRO A 365 20.55 14.41 -14.81
C PRO A 365 22.01 14.69 -14.50
N ASN A 366 22.26 15.53 -13.49
CA ASN A 366 23.61 15.84 -13.02
C ASN A 366 23.57 16.39 -11.59
N ALA A 367 23.96 15.58 -10.61
CA ALA A 367 23.98 15.98 -9.20
C ALA A 367 24.97 17.12 -8.88
N SER A 368 25.95 17.41 -9.74
CA SER A 368 26.84 18.55 -9.57
C SER A 368 26.32 19.84 -10.22
N SER A 369 25.27 19.76 -11.04
CA SER A 369 24.71 20.92 -11.74
C SER A 369 23.70 21.65 -10.87
N SER A 370 24.03 22.90 -10.50
CA SER A 370 23.09 23.77 -9.80
C SER A 370 21.83 24.04 -10.63
N GLU A 371 21.96 24.19 -11.95
CA GLU A 371 20.82 24.41 -12.85
C GLU A 371 19.85 23.23 -12.87
N PHE A 372 20.38 21.99 -12.90
CA PHE A 372 19.57 20.78 -12.84
C PHE A 372 18.85 20.66 -11.49
N ILE A 373 19.59 20.85 -10.38
CA ILE A 373 19.04 20.78 -9.02
C ILE A 373 17.90 21.80 -8.86
N HIS A 374 18.08 23.03 -9.31
CA HIS A 374 17.02 24.05 -9.24
C HIS A 374 15.82 23.67 -10.09
N SER A 375 16.04 23.18 -11.32
CA SER A 375 14.97 22.78 -12.23
C SER A 375 14.11 21.64 -11.64
N VAL A 376 14.74 20.61 -11.09
CA VAL A 376 14.03 19.47 -10.51
C VAL A 376 13.32 19.82 -9.20
N LEU A 377 13.95 20.61 -8.32
CA LEU A 377 13.34 21.04 -7.06
C LEU A 377 12.18 22.03 -7.29
N HIS A 378 12.29 22.92 -8.27
CA HIS A 378 11.20 23.82 -8.64
C HIS A 378 9.99 23.03 -9.19
N ALA A 379 10.23 22.01 -10.02
CA ALA A 379 9.18 21.14 -10.50
C ALA A 379 8.53 20.33 -9.37
N PHE A 380 9.33 19.77 -8.46
CA PHE A 380 8.84 19.09 -7.27
C PHE A 380 7.99 20.02 -6.39
N TRP A 381 8.48 21.22 -6.11
CA TRP A 381 7.76 22.22 -5.31
C TRP A 381 6.43 22.62 -5.95
N THR A 382 6.43 22.86 -7.27
CA THR A 382 5.21 23.14 -8.04
C THR A 382 4.21 21.99 -7.94
N PHE A 383 4.67 20.76 -8.17
CA PHE A 383 3.84 19.55 -8.04
C PHE A 383 3.29 19.38 -6.62
N ALA A 384 4.13 19.59 -5.61
CA ALA A 384 3.77 19.44 -4.22
C ALA A 384 2.68 20.44 -3.81
N ASN A 385 2.75 21.68 -4.31
CA ASN A 385 1.72 22.68 -4.06
C ASN A 385 0.42 22.42 -4.82
N THR A 386 0.47 22.01 -6.08
CA THR A 386 -0.76 21.69 -6.85
C THR A 386 -1.48 20.45 -6.32
N THR A 387 -0.79 19.58 -5.59
CA THR A 387 -1.35 18.34 -5.01
C THR A 387 -1.61 18.42 -3.51
N ASN A 388 -1.48 19.61 -2.90
CA ASN A 388 -1.59 19.82 -1.43
C ASN A 388 -0.67 18.90 -0.61
N PHE A 389 0.48 18.51 -1.17
CA PHE A 389 1.43 17.58 -0.56
C PHE A 389 1.94 18.08 0.80
N PHE A 390 2.31 19.37 0.91
CA PHE A 390 2.81 19.96 2.14
C PHE A 390 1.69 20.13 3.18
N GLU A 391 0.54 20.67 2.77
CA GLU A 391 -0.58 20.90 3.68
C GLU A 391 -1.14 19.59 4.28
N SER A 392 -1.26 18.55 3.45
CA SER A 392 -1.72 17.23 3.90
C SER A 392 -0.77 16.56 4.91
N ARG A 393 0.50 16.99 4.96
CA ARG A 393 1.53 16.46 5.86
C ARG A 393 1.93 17.43 6.97
N PHE A 394 1.24 18.56 7.11
CA PHE A 394 1.61 19.64 8.02
C PHE A 394 3.06 20.12 7.85
N ASP A 395 3.56 20.10 6.62
CA ASP A 395 4.95 20.40 6.26
C ASP A 395 5.12 21.82 5.66
N GLN A 396 4.24 22.77 6.01
CA GLN A 396 4.26 24.17 5.52
C GLN A 396 5.63 24.85 5.65
N ALA A 397 6.39 24.57 6.71
CA ALA A 397 7.72 25.15 6.87
C ALA A 397 8.69 24.78 5.72
N TRP A 398 8.50 23.61 5.10
CA TRP A 398 9.29 23.17 3.95
C TRP A 398 8.80 23.74 2.62
N ASP A 399 7.51 24.04 2.50
CA ASP A 399 6.95 24.84 1.40
C ASP A 399 7.60 26.24 1.39
N ASP A 400 7.53 26.95 2.53
CA ASP A 400 8.11 28.27 2.70
C ASP A 400 9.63 28.27 2.46
N TRP A 401 10.33 27.25 2.97
CA TRP A 401 11.78 27.11 2.79
C TRP A 401 12.15 26.88 1.32
N LEU A 402 11.44 25.99 0.60
CA LEU A 402 11.69 25.78 -0.83
C LEU A 402 11.37 27.03 -1.65
N ALA A 403 10.23 27.67 -1.39
CA ALA A 403 9.82 28.90 -2.08
C ALA A 403 10.87 30.01 -1.96
N TYR A 404 11.37 30.26 -0.73
CA TYR A 404 12.40 31.26 -0.50
C TYR A 404 13.72 30.90 -1.17
N ASN A 405 14.23 29.69 -0.94
CA ASN A 405 15.57 29.31 -1.39
C ASN A 405 15.68 29.13 -2.91
N LEU A 406 14.61 28.64 -3.57
CA LEU A 406 14.53 28.62 -5.02
C LEU A 406 14.44 30.05 -5.58
N GLY A 407 13.71 30.95 -4.91
CA GLY A 407 13.58 32.36 -5.33
C GLY A 407 14.89 33.15 -5.30
N VAL A 408 15.80 32.81 -4.38
CA VAL A 408 17.14 33.45 -4.29
C VAL A 408 18.26 32.67 -4.98
N ASN A 409 17.94 31.60 -5.71
CA ASN A 409 18.92 30.70 -6.36
C ASN A 409 20.03 30.22 -5.40
N ALA A 410 19.65 29.81 -4.19
CA ALA A 410 20.61 29.33 -3.20
C ALA A 410 21.26 28.00 -3.62
N SER A 411 22.52 27.78 -3.27
CA SER A 411 23.25 26.55 -3.58
C SER A 411 23.08 25.48 -2.48
N GLY A 412 23.33 24.21 -2.82
CA GLY A 412 23.31 23.11 -1.85
C GLY A 412 21.92 22.66 -1.39
N LEU A 413 20.84 23.10 -2.04
CA LEU A 413 19.46 22.84 -1.62
C LEU A 413 19.14 21.36 -1.46
N MET A 414 19.57 20.54 -2.41
CA MET A 414 19.31 19.10 -2.38
C MET A 414 19.98 18.44 -1.17
N HIS A 415 21.16 18.89 -0.77
CA HIS A 415 21.86 18.35 0.41
C HIS A 415 21.06 18.62 1.69
N VAL A 416 20.71 19.89 1.92
CA VAL A 416 19.92 20.31 3.10
C VAL A 416 18.55 19.63 3.13
N LEU A 417 17.90 19.54 1.98
CA LEU A 417 16.61 18.89 1.86
C LEU A 417 16.69 17.41 2.21
N LEU A 418 17.67 16.67 1.67
CA LEU A 418 17.77 15.23 1.90
C LEU A 418 18.29 14.87 3.30
N GLU A 419 19.05 15.75 3.96
CA GLU A 419 19.42 15.58 5.36
C GLU A 419 18.18 15.58 6.28
N SER A 420 17.18 16.41 5.98
CA SER A 420 16.00 16.57 6.83
C SER A 420 14.78 15.80 6.35
N LYS A 421 14.63 15.68 5.03
CA LYS A 421 13.45 15.17 4.31
C LYS A 421 13.86 14.20 3.21
N GLY A 422 14.81 13.30 3.51
CA GLY A 422 15.26 12.24 2.59
C GLY A 422 14.14 11.43 1.93
N HIS A 423 13.02 11.23 2.63
CA HIS A 423 11.84 10.53 2.11
C HIS A 423 11.11 11.27 0.97
N TYR A 424 11.45 12.54 0.67
CA TYR A 424 10.95 13.26 -0.51
C TYR A 424 11.62 12.80 -1.80
N LEU A 425 12.83 12.21 -1.73
CA LEU A 425 13.62 11.88 -2.92
C LEU A 425 12.88 11.02 -3.94
N PRO A 426 12.16 9.95 -3.56
CA PRO A 426 11.39 9.17 -4.54
C PRO A 426 10.37 10.01 -5.28
N LEU A 427 9.69 10.94 -4.60
CA LEU A 427 8.71 11.81 -5.25
C LEU A 427 9.37 12.86 -6.16
N ILE A 428 10.52 13.41 -5.75
CA ILE A 428 11.33 14.29 -6.61
C ILE A 428 11.71 13.56 -7.90
N VAL A 429 12.18 12.32 -7.79
CA VAL A 429 12.52 11.48 -8.96
C VAL A 429 11.28 11.21 -9.81
N ARG A 430 10.12 10.87 -9.23
CA ARG A 430 8.88 10.67 -9.98
C ARG A 430 8.45 11.92 -10.77
N VAL A 431 8.59 13.12 -10.18
CA VAL A 431 8.30 14.38 -10.87
C VAL A 431 9.25 14.60 -12.04
N TRP A 432 10.53 14.24 -11.89
CA TRP A 432 11.47 14.26 -13.01
C TRP A 432 11.11 13.25 -14.10
N GLU A 433 10.78 12.00 -13.74
CA GLU A 433 10.38 10.96 -14.68
C GLU A 433 9.16 11.37 -15.50
N ASP A 434 8.18 12.03 -14.86
CA ASP A 434 7.00 12.59 -15.53
C ASP A 434 7.39 13.62 -16.60
N ARG A 435 8.27 14.56 -16.24
CA ARG A 435 8.77 15.55 -17.19
C ARG A 435 9.63 14.94 -18.29
N ALA A 436 10.31 13.83 -18.01
CA ALA A 436 11.07 13.03 -18.96
C ALA A 436 10.17 12.12 -19.83
N GLY A 437 8.85 12.32 -19.82
CA GLY A 437 7.90 11.62 -20.68
C GLY A 437 7.43 10.28 -20.13
N ASN A 438 7.69 9.98 -18.85
CA ASN A 438 7.33 8.73 -18.19
C ASN A 438 7.78 7.47 -18.95
N ALA A 439 8.91 7.56 -19.67
CA ALA A 439 9.43 6.44 -20.43
C ALA A 439 9.74 5.25 -19.49
N PRO A 440 9.25 4.03 -19.76
CA PRO A 440 9.51 2.86 -18.90
C PRO A 440 11.00 2.59 -18.66
N ALA A 441 11.85 2.89 -19.63
CA ALA A 441 13.31 2.76 -19.50
C ALA A 441 13.93 3.72 -18.47
N LEU A 442 13.25 4.84 -18.16
CA LEU A 442 13.69 5.85 -17.19
C LEU A 442 13.06 5.67 -15.81
N ARG A 443 12.38 4.53 -15.55
CA ARG A 443 11.83 4.22 -14.22
C ARG A 443 12.92 3.71 -13.28
N TYR A 444 13.28 4.51 -12.29
CA TYR A 444 14.30 4.14 -11.31
C TYR A 444 13.71 3.34 -10.15
N THR A 445 14.43 2.29 -9.74
CA THR A 445 14.15 1.58 -8.48
C THR A 445 15.29 1.86 -7.51
N PHE A 446 14.96 2.49 -6.38
CA PHE A 446 15.95 2.75 -5.35
C PHE A 446 16.45 1.45 -4.73
N PRO A 447 17.78 1.25 -4.60
CA PRO A 447 18.33 0.10 -3.90
C PRO A 447 17.78 0.02 -2.48
N LYS A 448 17.28 -1.15 -2.08
CA LYS A 448 16.84 -1.34 -0.70
C LYS A 448 18.03 -1.62 0.19
N ARG A 449 18.12 -0.88 1.29
CA ARG A 449 19.13 -1.09 2.34
C ARG A 449 18.90 -2.39 3.10
N ARG A 450 17.69 -2.97 3.02
CA ARG A 450 17.30 -4.24 3.64
C ARG A 450 16.38 -5.01 2.70
N PRO A 451 16.43 -6.36 2.69
CA PRO A 451 15.51 -7.16 1.90
C PRO A 451 14.05 -6.84 2.24
N PRO A 452 13.15 -6.82 1.24
CA PRO A 452 11.73 -6.66 1.47
C PRO A 452 11.19 -7.79 2.36
N HIS A 453 10.35 -7.44 3.34
CA HIS A 453 9.66 -8.41 4.19
C HIS A 453 8.24 -7.92 4.55
N GLY A 454 7.38 -8.84 4.98
CA GLY A 454 5.95 -8.56 5.21
C GLY A 454 5.69 -7.37 6.15
N ILE A 455 6.47 -7.26 7.23
CA ILE A 455 6.38 -6.12 8.16
C ILE A 455 6.74 -4.79 7.45
N SER A 456 7.77 -4.75 6.59
CA SER A 456 8.13 -3.51 5.87
C SER A 456 7.04 -3.05 4.88
N GLN A 457 6.36 -3.98 4.19
CA GLN A 457 5.25 -3.62 3.30
C GLN A 457 4.00 -3.22 4.09
N TRP A 458 3.64 -3.99 5.12
CA TRP A 458 2.54 -3.66 6.04
C TRP A 458 2.70 -2.22 6.54
N LEU A 459 3.91 -1.83 6.92
CA LEU A 459 4.23 -0.50 7.44
C LEU A 459 4.28 0.61 6.38
N SER A 460 4.68 0.29 5.15
CA SER A 460 4.58 1.21 4.01
C SER A 460 3.12 1.54 3.70
N GLN A 461 2.25 0.53 3.69
CA GLN A 461 0.80 0.69 3.48
C GLN A 461 0.14 1.43 4.65
N HIS A 462 0.48 1.14 5.90
CA HIS A 462 -0.14 1.82 7.06
C HIS A 462 0.18 3.32 7.16
N ARG A 463 1.16 3.84 6.40
CA ARG A 463 1.42 5.29 6.28
C ARG A 463 0.71 5.94 5.08
N THR A 464 0.12 5.15 4.19
CA THR A 464 -0.36 5.62 2.88
C THR A 464 -1.78 5.20 2.54
N ILE A 465 -2.30 4.15 3.18
CA ILE A 465 -3.59 3.53 2.90
C ILE A 465 -4.19 3.09 4.24
N ASP A 466 -5.21 3.82 4.69
CA ASP A 466 -6.21 3.28 5.59
C ASP A 466 -7.52 3.16 4.78
N LEU A 467 -8.22 2.03 4.95
CA LEU A 467 -9.53 1.84 4.35
C LEU A 467 -10.60 2.09 5.41
N ALA A 468 -10.94 3.36 5.58
CA ALA A 468 -12.05 3.76 6.42
C ALA A 468 -13.37 3.66 5.64
N LEU A 469 -14.22 2.70 6.02
CA LEU A 469 -15.63 2.67 5.59
C LEU A 469 -16.47 3.40 6.64
N SER A 470 -16.69 4.69 6.39
CA SER A 470 -17.55 5.54 7.21
C SER A 470 -18.93 5.65 6.58
N PHE A 471 -19.96 5.45 7.38
CA PHE A 471 -21.36 5.57 6.95
C PHE A 471 -22.06 6.66 7.76
N VAL A 472 -22.81 7.51 7.06
CA VAL A 472 -23.60 8.59 7.68
C VAL A 472 -25.06 8.18 7.62
N CYS A 473 -25.67 7.98 8.80
CA CYS A 473 -27.12 7.90 8.93
C CYS A 473 -27.62 9.29 9.32
N TYR A 474 -28.58 9.83 8.56
CA TYR A 474 -29.20 11.13 8.84
C TYR A 474 -30.40 11.00 9.76
#